data_AF-A0A7S0GLI7-F1
#
_entry.id   AF-A0A7S0GLI7-F1
#
_cell.length_a   1.000
_cell.length_b   1.000
_cell.length_c   1.000
_cell.angle_alpha   90.00
_cell.angle_beta   90.00
_cell.angle_gamma   90.00
#
_symmetry.space_group_name_H-M   'P 1'
#
loop_
_entity.id
_entity.type
_entity.pdbx_description
1 polymer ?
#
loop_
_entity_poly.entity_id
_entity_poly.type
_entity_poly.pdbx_seq_one_letter_code
_entity_poly.pdbx_strand_id
1 'polypeptide(L)'
;MSTIDGTDGSSFSRLANKFFFGESDEFRDNTFKLIPQIVEGNFMVRRAVGSTPAIMGNKLKQYYFRGERYFELLLDITSSSVATSVVRLSLGYAATLVVDMAFLLEGKDENVLPESVMGCCRLKNVVFTKKLRFTVPWNEDEDQE
;
A
#
# COMPACT_ATOMS: atom_id res chain seq x y z
N MET A 1 -12.43 -16.50 11.77
CA MET A 1 -11.40 -15.51 11.39
C MET A 1 -10.14 -16.30 11.09
N SER A 2 -9.54 -16.19 9.90
CA SER A 2 -8.30 -16.92 9.60
C SER A 2 -7.14 -16.25 10.33
N THR A 3 -6.39 -17.02 11.12
CA THR A 3 -5.21 -16.52 11.84
C THR A 3 -4.01 -16.43 10.89
N ILE A 4 -3.29 -15.31 10.90
CA ILE A 4 -2.05 -15.12 10.12
C ILE A 4 -0.86 -15.72 10.90
N ASP A 5 -0.88 -17.03 11.12
CA ASP A 5 0.17 -17.76 11.83
C ASP A 5 0.97 -18.73 10.95
N GLY A 6 0.62 -18.83 9.66
CA GLY A 6 1.27 -19.71 8.69
C GLY A 6 0.93 -21.19 8.85
N THR A 7 0.03 -21.56 9.77
CA THR A 7 -0.26 -22.97 10.11
C THR A 7 -1.47 -23.53 9.37
N ASP A 8 -2.33 -22.68 8.82
CA ASP A 8 -3.55 -23.08 8.09
C ASP A 8 -3.29 -23.70 6.70
N GLY A 9 -2.02 -23.80 6.31
CA GLY A 9 -1.57 -24.34 5.04
C GLY A 9 -1.71 -23.38 3.86
N SER A 10 -2.35 -22.22 4.02
CA SER A 10 -2.55 -21.27 2.93
C SER A 10 -1.24 -20.57 2.52
N SER A 11 -1.08 -20.36 1.22
CA SER A 11 0.05 -19.62 0.65
C SER A 11 0.14 -18.21 1.25
N PHE A 12 -1.02 -17.54 1.38
CA PHE A 12 -1.12 -16.21 1.96
C PHE A 12 -0.70 -16.18 3.44
N SER A 13 -1.22 -17.07 4.29
CA SER A 13 -0.90 -17.05 5.73
C SER A 13 0.60 -17.28 5.98
N ARG A 14 1.24 -18.20 5.23
CA ARG A 14 2.69 -18.42 5.31
C ARG A 14 3.49 -17.17 4.95
N LEU A 15 3.14 -16.53 3.84
CA LEU A 15 3.85 -15.35 3.35
C LEU A 15 3.63 -14.12 4.23
N ALA A 16 2.37 -13.89 4.63
CA ALA A 16 1.97 -12.80 5.51
C ALA A 16 2.55 -12.97 6.92
N ASN A 17 2.59 -14.18 7.46
CA ASN A 17 3.19 -14.45 8.75
C ASN A 17 4.67 -14.03 8.76
N LYS A 18 5.44 -14.46 7.74
CA LYS A 18 6.84 -14.08 7.60
C LYS A 18 7.03 -12.57 7.41
N PHE A 19 6.15 -11.91 6.65
CA PHE A 19 6.25 -10.48 6.39
C PHE A 19 5.96 -9.62 7.64
N PHE A 20 4.88 -9.92 8.36
CA PHE A 20 4.44 -9.13 9.52
C PHE A 20 5.20 -9.47 10.80
N PHE A 21 5.50 -10.75 11.03
CA PHE A 21 6.07 -11.24 12.29
C PHE A 21 7.53 -11.69 12.19
N GLY A 22 8.10 -11.78 10.99
CA GLY A 22 9.53 -12.04 10.81
C GLY A 22 10.41 -10.84 11.17
N GLU A 23 11.72 -10.99 11.06
CA GLU A 23 12.70 -9.98 11.51
C GLU A 23 13.49 -9.32 10.36
N SER A 24 13.29 -9.74 9.10
CA SER A 24 14.10 -9.31 7.96
C SER A 24 13.42 -8.21 7.15
N ASP A 25 13.94 -6.99 7.24
CA ASP A 25 13.54 -5.87 6.37
C ASP A 25 13.95 -6.10 4.92
N GLU A 26 15.08 -6.75 4.66
CA GLU A 26 15.48 -7.15 3.29
C GLU A 26 14.40 -8.04 2.64
N PHE A 27 13.83 -8.98 3.40
CA PHE A 27 12.71 -9.79 2.94
C PHE A 27 11.48 -8.91 2.66
N ARG A 28 11.13 -8.00 3.56
CA ARG A 28 9.97 -7.11 3.38
C ARG A 28 10.13 -6.21 2.14
N ASP A 29 11.33 -5.68 1.94
CA ASP A 29 11.66 -4.83 0.79
C ASP A 29 11.50 -5.53 -0.54
N ASN A 30 11.76 -6.84 -0.55
CA ASN A 30 11.64 -7.69 -1.72
C ASN A 30 10.28 -8.39 -1.86
N THR A 31 9.31 -8.07 -1.01
CA THR A 31 8.02 -8.78 -0.94
C THR A 31 6.82 -7.85 -1.10
N PHE A 32 6.83 -6.63 -0.55
CA PHE A 32 5.66 -5.75 -0.66
C PHE A 32 5.44 -5.28 -2.11
N LYS A 33 4.31 -5.69 -2.70
CA LYS A 33 3.93 -5.46 -4.09
C LYS A 33 2.73 -4.54 -4.19
N LEU A 34 2.84 -3.52 -5.05
CA LEU A 34 1.75 -2.61 -5.40
C LEU A 34 1.39 -2.77 -6.88
N ILE A 35 0.10 -2.87 -7.17
CA ILE A 35 -0.44 -2.81 -8.53
C ILE A 35 -1.32 -1.56 -8.64
N PRO A 36 -0.84 -0.49 -9.29
CA PRO A 36 -1.63 0.70 -9.56
C PRO A 36 -2.37 0.58 -10.90
N GLN A 37 -3.58 1.12 -10.97
CA GLN A 37 -4.32 1.25 -12.22
C GLN A 37 -5.08 2.57 -12.26
N ILE A 38 -4.78 3.41 -13.25
CA ILE A 38 -5.58 4.60 -13.54
C ILE A 38 -6.81 4.19 -14.35
N VAL A 39 -7.97 4.18 -13.69
CA VAL A 39 -9.27 3.83 -14.28
C VAL A 39 -9.80 4.99 -15.13
N GLU A 40 -9.81 6.18 -14.53
CA GLU A 40 -10.22 7.43 -15.17
C GLU A 40 -9.12 8.49 -14.97
N GLY A 41 -8.87 9.31 -15.98
CA GLY A 41 -7.82 10.33 -15.90
C GLY A 41 -7.10 10.62 -17.20
N ASN A 42 -6.29 11.69 -17.15
CA ASN A 42 -5.48 12.20 -18.26
C ASN A 42 -4.49 11.13 -18.79
N PHE A 43 -4.38 11.00 -20.11
CA PHE A 43 -3.51 10.02 -20.76
C PHE A 43 -2.03 10.14 -20.35
N MET A 44 -1.54 11.36 -20.08
CA MET A 44 -0.16 11.60 -19.61
C MET A 44 0.07 11.00 -18.23
N VAL A 45 -0.91 11.12 -17.33
CA VAL A 45 -0.85 10.51 -15.99
C VAL A 45 -0.90 9.00 -16.10
N ARG A 46 -1.79 8.44 -16.94
CA ARG A 46 -1.85 6.99 -17.21
C ARG A 46 -0.50 6.43 -17.65
N ARG A 47 0.17 7.13 -18.58
CA ARG A 47 1.48 6.73 -19.09
C ARG A 47 2.60 6.87 -18.05
N ALA A 48 2.56 7.91 -17.22
CA ALA A 48 3.56 8.14 -16.19
C ALA A 48 3.47 7.14 -15.02
N VAL A 49 2.25 6.78 -14.60
CA VAL A 49 2.01 5.79 -13.54
C VAL A 49 2.21 4.36 -14.05
N GLY A 50 1.77 4.09 -15.27
CA GLY A 50 1.77 2.73 -15.82
C GLY A 50 0.70 1.83 -15.19
N SER A 51 0.80 0.53 -15.45
CA SER A 51 -0.05 -0.53 -14.85
C SER A 51 0.77 -1.75 -14.43
N THR A 52 2.10 -1.62 -14.41
CA THR A 52 3.01 -2.71 -14.10
C THR A 52 3.07 -2.89 -12.58
N PRO A 53 2.84 -4.11 -12.05
CA PRO A 53 3.12 -4.43 -10.66
C PRO A 53 4.55 -4.05 -10.27
N ALA A 54 4.73 -3.48 -9.09
CA ALA A 54 6.04 -3.04 -8.61
C ALA A 54 6.31 -3.56 -7.19
N ILE A 55 7.52 -4.09 -6.99
CA ILE A 55 8.08 -4.35 -5.66
C ILE A 55 8.61 -3.04 -5.10
N MET A 56 7.97 -2.56 -4.04
CA MET A 56 8.12 -1.17 -3.63
C MET A 56 9.48 -0.88 -3.00
N GLY A 57 10.07 -1.83 -2.27
CA GLY A 57 11.40 -1.65 -1.65
C GLY A 57 12.53 -1.50 -2.67
N ASN A 58 12.31 -1.99 -3.89
CA ASN A 58 13.23 -1.80 -5.00
C ASN A 58 13.06 -0.45 -5.70
N LYS A 59 12.06 0.34 -5.31
CA LYS A 59 11.70 1.63 -5.94
C LYS A 59 11.74 2.81 -4.97
N LEU A 60 11.44 2.56 -3.70
CA LEU A 60 11.34 3.53 -2.63
C LEU A 60 12.00 2.98 -1.37
N LYS A 61 12.58 3.88 -0.56
CA LYS A 61 12.96 3.53 0.80
C LYS A 61 11.70 3.24 1.64
N GLN A 62 11.75 2.15 2.39
CA GLN A 62 10.67 1.74 3.28
C GLN A 62 11.12 1.80 4.74
N TYR A 63 10.15 2.03 5.63
CA TYR A 63 10.35 1.97 7.07
C TYR A 63 9.25 1.11 7.67
N TYR A 64 9.63 0.25 8.62
CA TYR A 64 8.74 -0.72 9.24
C TYR A 64 8.68 -0.48 10.73
N PHE A 65 7.47 -0.42 11.28
CA PHE A 65 7.22 -0.27 12.70
C PHE A 65 6.23 -1.33 13.16
N ARG A 66 6.50 -1.95 14.31
CA ARG A 66 5.62 -2.95 14.90
C ARG A 66 5.24 -2.51 16.31
N GLY A 67 3.95 -2.23 16.50
CA GLY A 67 3.36 -2.06 17.82
C GLY A 67 2.75 -3.38 18.32
N GLU A 68 2.16 -3.35 19.51
CA GLU A 68 1.48 -4.53 20.07
C GLU A 68 0.26 -4.96 19.26
N ARG A 69 -0.40 -4.01 18.58
CA ARG A 69 -1.68 -4.23 17.87
C ARG A 69 -1.64 -3.85 16.39
N TYR A 70 -0.49 -3.42 15.88
CA TYR A 70 -0.40 -2.94 14.51
C TYR A 70 0.98 -3.18 13.91
N PHE A 71 1.01 -3.22 12.58
CA PHE A 71 2.20 -3.17 11.76
C PHE A 71 2.05 -2.00 10.80
N GLU A 72 3.05 -1.12 10.78
CA GLU A 72 3.10 0.04 9.92
C GLU A 72 4.22 -0.12 8.90
N LEU A 73 3.86 0.11 7.63
CA LEU A 73 4.80 0.23 6.52
C LEU A 73 4.69 1.65 5.96
N LEU A 74 5.79 2.39 6.02
CA LEU A 74 5.88 3.75 5.49
C LEU A 74 6.72 3.73 4.21
N LEU A 75 6.12 4.20 3.11
CA LEU A 75 6.79 4.39 1.83
C LEU A 75 7.25 5.84 1.69
N ASP A 76 8.56 6.06 1.61
CA ASP A 76 9.11 7.40 1.40
C ASP A 76 9.18 7.73 -0.09
N ILE A 77 8.14 8.39 -0.60
CA ILE A 77 8.06 8.87 -1.99
C ILE A 77 9.25 9.78 -2.34
N THR A 78 9.75 10.55 -1.37
CA THR A 78 10.80 11.56 -1.61
C THR A 78 12.17 10.92 -1.83
N SER A 79 12.34 9.64 -1.46
CA SER A 79 13.54 8.85 -1.73
C SER A 79 13.78 8.56 -3.21
N SER A 80 12.80 8.84 -4.09
CA SER A 80 12.90 8.60 -5.54
C SER A 80 12.47 9.83 -6.33
N SER A 81 13.38 10.33 -7.17
CA SER A 81 13.09 11.45 -8.09
C SER A 81 12.00 11.09 -9.10
N VAL A 82 11.97 9.82 -9.54
CA VAL A 82 10.93 9.29 -10.44
C VAL A 82 9.57 9.32 -9.75
N ALA A 83 9.47 8.74 -8.54
CA ALA A 83 8.21 8.72 -7.80
C ALA A 83 7.71 10.13 -7.45
N THR A 84 8.62 11.01 -7.02
CA THR A 84 8.32 12.43 -6.76
C THR A 84 7.77 13.11 -8.01
N SER A 85 8.34 12.85 -9.18
CA SER A 85 7.87 13.43 -10.45
C SER A 85 6.48 12.93 -10.83
N VAL A 86 6.22 11.61 -10.68
CA VAL A 86 4.91 11.01 -10.94
C VAL A 86 3.85 11.58 -10.00
N VAL A 87 4.16 11.75 -8.71
CA VAL A 87 3.24 12.35 -7.74
C VAL A 87 2.97 13.82 -8.07
N ARG A 88 3.99 14.61 -8.39
CA ARG A 88 3.81 16.01 -8.81
C ARG A 88 2.91 16.14 -10.04
N LEU A 89 3.10 15.29 -11.04
CA LEU A 89 2.24 15.24 -12.21
C LEU A 89 0.80 14.87 -11.80
N SER A 90 0.63 13.83 -10.97
CA SER A 90 -0.68 13.36 -10.54
C SER A 90 -1.45 14.38 -9.72
N LEU A 91 -0.77 15.17 -8.88
CA LEU A 91 -1.37 16.24 -8.07
C LEU A 91 -2.09 17.28 -8.93
N GLY A 92 -1.52 17.65 -10.08
CA GLY A 92 -2.15 18.61 -11.00
C GLY A 92 -3.47 18.12 -11.62
N TYR A 93 -3.70 16.79 -11.62
CA TYR A 93 -4.89 16.16 -12.18
C TYR A 93 -5.77 15.46 -11.14
N ALA A 94 -5.40 15.46 -9.86
CA ALA A 94 -6.00 14.59 -8.84
C ALA A 94 -7.54 14.65 -8.76
N ALA A 95 -8.12 15.83 -8.98
CA ALA A 95 -9.57 16.04 -8.98
C ALA A 95 -10.31 15.31 -10.13
N THR A 96 -9.61 14.89 -11.18
CA THR A 96 -10.17 14.16 -12.33
C THR A 96 -9.69 12.70 -12.41
N LEU A 97 -8.84 12.26 -11.48
CA LEU A 97 -8.32 10.90 -11.45
C LEU A 97 -9.23 9.94 -10.68
N VAL A 98 -9.36 8.73 -11.21
CA VAL A 98 -9.81 7.55 -10.47
C VAL A 98 -8.70 6.52 -10.55
N VAL A 99 -8.17 6.13 -9.39
CA VAL A 99 -7.02 5.25 -9.26
C VAL A 99 -7.39 4.07 -8.39
N ASP A 100 -7.20 2.86 -8.92
CA ASP A 100 -7.24 1.62 -8.15
C ASP A 100 -5.82 1.24 -7.73
N MET A 101 -5.71 0.77 -6.49
CA MET A 101 -4.48 0.23 -5.94
C MET A 101 -4.80 -1.12 -5.30
N ALA A 102 -4.07 -2.15 -5.70
CA ALA A 102 -4.07 -3.45 -5.03
C ALA A 102 -2.72 -3.68 -4.34
N PHE A 103 -2.78 -4.14 -3.11
CA PHE A 103 -1.63 -4.42 -2.26
C PHE A 103 -1.52 -5.92 -2.05
N LEU A 104 -0.32 -6.47 -2.28
CA LEU A 104 -0.05 -7.89 -2.19
C LEU A 104 1.35 -8.13 -1.62
N LEU A 105 1.62 -9.38 -1.28
CA LEU A 105 2.94 -9.87 -0.94
C LEU A 105 3.42 -10.78 -2.07
N GLU A 106 4.64 -10.56 -2.56
CA GLU A 106 5.20 -11.33 -3.66
C GLU A 106 5.62 -12.73 -3.24
N GLY A 107 5.00 -13.74 -3.83
CA GLY A 107 5.41 -15.13 -3.69
C GLY A 107 6.56 -15.45 -4.65
N LYS A 108 7.63 -16.11 -4.15
CA LYS A 108 8.80 -16.51 -4.97
C LYS A 108 9.00 -18.02 -5.07
N ASP A 109 8.18 -18.82 -4.40
CA ASP A 109 8.25 -20.27 -4.40
C ASP A 109 6.85 -20.90 -4.40
N GLU A 110 6.78 -22.18 -4.77
CA GLU A 110 5.52 -22.92 -4.96
C GLU A 110 4.66 -23.00 -3.70
N ASN A 111 5.24 -22.88 -2.50
CA ASN A 111 4.47 -22.97 -1.24
C ASN A 111 3.69 -21.68 -0.95
N VAL A 112 4.09 -20.56 -1.57
CA VAL A 112 3.47 -19.24 -1.39
C VAL A 112 2.81 -18.73 -2.68
N LEU A 113 2.78 -19.57 -3.72
CA LEU A 113 2.07 -19.31 -4.97
C LEU A 113 0.75 -20.11 -5.04
N PRO A 114 -0.30 -19.57 -5.69
CA PRO A 114 -0.37 -18.19 -6.19
C PRO A 114 -0.43 -17.19 -5.03
N GLU A 115 0.15 -16.02 -5.27
CA GLU A 115 0.04 -14.87 -4.37
C GLU A 115 -1.39 -14.33 -4.36
N SER A 116 -1.81 -13.75 -3.24
CA SER A 116 -3.18 -13.27 -3.03
C SER A 116 -3.20 -11.76 -2.76
N VAL A 117 -4.24 -11.09 -3.26
CA VAL A 117 -4.48 -9.67 -2.93
C VAL A 117 -4.83 -9.56 -1.45
N MET A 118 -4.06 -8.78 -0.72
CA MET A 118 -4.28 -8.52 0.70
C MET A 118 -5.35 -7.46 0.91
N GLY A 119 -5.39 -6.45 0.03
CA GLY A 119 -6.38 -5.40 0.08
C GLY A 119 -6.33 -4.51 -1.15
N CYS A 120 -7.42 -3.80 -1.38
CA CYS A 120 -7.53 -2.81 -2.45
C CYS A 120 -8.09 -1.51 -1.90
N CYS A 121 -7.73 -0.41 -2.55
CA CYS A 121 -8.44 0.84 -2.37
C CYS A 121 -8.60 1.58 -3.70
N ARG A 122 -9.68 2.36 -3.79
CA ARG A 122 -9.93 3.27 -4.90
C ARG A 122 -9.84 4.70 -4.38
N LEU A 123 -8.99 5.49 -5.00
CA LEU A 123 -8.97 6.94 -4.83
C LEU A 123 -9.76 7.56 -5.97
N LYS A 124 -10.77 8.38 -5.64
CA LYS A 124 -11.66 9.00 -6.61
C LYS A 124 -11.70 10.50 -6.44
N ASN A 125 -11.34 11.23 -7.49
CA ASN A 125 -11.46 12.68 -7.64
C ASN A 125 -10.95 13.44 -6.40
N VAL A 126 -9.73 13.12 -5.95
CA VAL A 126 -9.17 13.65 -4.70
C VAL A 126 -8.90 15.15 -4.87
N VAL A 127 -9.42 15.97 -3.94
CA VAL A 127 -9.26 17.43 -3.94
C VAL A 127 -8.45 17.86 -2.74
N PHE A 128 -7.22 18.31 -2.99
CA PHE A 128 -6.28 18.73 -1.94
C PHE A 128 -6.44 20.20 -1.49
N THR A 129 -7.29 20.97 -2.16
CA THR A 129 -7.51 22.41 -1.85
C THR A 129 -8.62 22.66 -0.84
N LYS A 130 -9.44 21.66 -0.53
CA LYS A 130 -10.48 21.79 0.50
C LYS A 130 -9.84 21.68 1.88
N LYS A 131 -10.28 22.52 2.83
CA LYS A 131 -9.88 22.41 4.23
C LYS A 131 -10.21 21.00 4.73
N LEU A 132 -9.19 20.25 5.12
CA LEU A 132 -9.36 18.90 5.66
C LEU A 132 -10.23 18.97 6.92
N ARG A 133 -11.23 18.08 7.02
CA ARG A 133 -11.90 17.82 8.29
C ARG A 133 -11.04 16.82 9.03
N PHE A 134 -10.37 17.29 10.07
CA PHE A 134 -9.74 16.39 11.03
C PHE A 134 -10.85 15.77 11.87
N THR A 135 -10.87 14.44 11.95
CA THR A 135 -11.65 13.75 12.97
C THR A 135 -10.92 13.91 14.28
N VAL A 136 -11.63 14.35 15.32
CA VAL A 136 -11.07 14.26 16.67
C VAL A 136 -10.94 12.78 17.05
N PRO A 137 -9.90 12.38 17.80
CA PRO A 137 -9.84 11.05 18.39
C PRO A 137 -11.13 10.81 19.18
N TRP A 138 -11.66 9.59 19.09
CA TRP A 138 -12.79 9.20 19.92
C TRP A 138 -12.41 9.32 21.39
N ASN A 139 -13.25 9.98 22.18
CA ASN A 139 -12.96 10.34 23.56
C ASN A 139 -14.03 9.68 24.44
N GLU A 140 -13.66 8.61 25.16
CA GLU A 140 -14.58 7.79 25.96
C GLU A 140 -15.40 8.59 26.98
N ASP A 141 -14.84 9.71 27.44
CA ASP A 141 -15.40 10.55 28.50
C ASP A 141 -16.39 11.63 27.99
N GLU A 142 -16.35 12.00 26.71
CA GLU A 142 -17.20 13.09 26.16
C GLU A 142 -18.45 12.56 25.41
N ASP A 143 -18.45 11.31 24.97
CA ASP A 143 -19.50 10.74 24.10
C ASP A 143 -20.52 9.85 24.84
N GLN A 144 -20.61 9.95 26.17
CA GLN A 144 -21.56 9.20 27.02
C GLN A 144 -22.78 10.01 27.52
N GLU A 145 -23.04 11.21 27.00
CA GLU A 145 -24.28 11.99 27.27
C GLU A 145 -25.44 11.70 26.31
#